data_AF-A0A3N5NKG0-F1
#
_entry.id   AF-A0A3N5NKG0-F1
#
_cell.length_a   1.000
_cell.length_b   1.000
_cell.length_c   1.000
_cell.angle_alpha   90.00
_cell.angle_beta   90.00
_cell.angle_gamma   90.00
#
_symmetry.space_group_name_H-M   'P 1'
#
loop_
_entity.id
_entity.type
_entity.pdbx_description
1 polymer ?
#
loop_
_entity_poly.entity_id
_entity_poly.type
_entity_poly.pdbx_seq_one_letter_code
_entity_poly.pdbx_strand_id
1 'polypeptide(L)' 'MEGNYYARRKFALLKGLLEHIGIEPGRLHFSWISSAEATKYVD' A
#
# COMPACT_ATOMS: atom_id res chain seq x y z
N MET A 1 -3.04 -14.19 -10.46
CA MET A 1 -1.86 -13.79 -9.66
C MET A 1 -1.23 -12.45 -10.07
N GLU A 2 -1.58 -11.86 -11.21
CA GLU A 2 -0.86 -10.68 -11.74
C GLU A 2 -1.22 -9.34 -11.09
N GLY A 3 -2.44 -9.19 -10.58
CA GLY A 3 -2.95 -7.92 -10.04
C GLY A 3 -2.09 -7.36 -8.90
N ASN A 4 -1.74 -8.19 -7.92
CA ASN A 4 -0.90 -7.77 -6.79
C ASN A 4 0.52 -7.38 -7.24
N TYR A 5 1.06 -8.09 -8.24
CA TYR A 5 2.38 -7.79 -8.80
C TYR A 5 2.40 -6.42 -9.50
N TYR A 6 1.33 -6.10 -10.23
CA TYR A 6 1.16 -4.81 -10.88
C TYR A 6 0.93 -3.68 -9.85
N ALA A 7 0.09 -3.92 -8.84
CA ALA A 7 -0.15 -3.00 -7.74
C ALA A 7 1.15 -2.68 -6.97
N ARG A 8 1.99 -3.68 -6.68
CA ARG A 8 3.29 -3.47 -6.01
C ARG A 8 4.19 -2.49 -6.76
N ARG A 9 4.25 -2.58 -8.10
CA ARG A 9 5.02 -1.63 -8.92
C ARG A 9 4.43 -0.23 -8.89
N LYS A 10 3.10 -0.11 -8.99
CA LYS A 10 2.41 1.19 -8.92
C LYS A 10 2.58 1.87 -7.56
N PHE A 11 2.49 1.12 -6.47
CA PHE A 11 2.64 1.67 -5.12
C PHE A 11 4.04 2.19 -4.85
N ALA A 12 5.08 1.58 -5.43
CA ALA A 12 6.44 2.11 -5.35
C ALA A 12 6.56 3.49 -6.03
N LEU A 13 6.01 3.64 -7.23
CA LEU A 13 6.01 4.93 -7.94
C LEU A 13 5.15 5.99 -7.22
N LEU A 14 3.96 5.59 -6.76
CA LEU A 14 3.06 6.47 -6.02
C LEU A 14 3.69 6.96 -4.71
N LYS A 15 4.36 6.08 -3.96
CA LYS A 15 5.08 6.47 -2.74
C LYS A 15 6.13 7.54 -3.05
N GLY A 16 6.98 7.32 -4.07
CA GLY A 16 8.00 8.29 -4.47
C GLY A 16 7.40 9.62 -4.95
N LEU A 17 6.28 9.58 -5.68
CA LEU A 17 5.57 10.80 -6.08
C LEU A 17 5.05 11.58 -4.87
N LEU A 18 4.44 10.89 -3.90
CA LEU A 18 3.87 11.52 -2.71
C LEU A 18 4.98 12.17 -1.86
N GLU A 19 6.10 11.47 -1.67
CA GLU A 19 7.27 12.04 -1.00
C GLU A 19 7.82 13.26 -1.78
N HIS A 20 7.87 13.19 -3.11
CA HIS A 20 8.34 14.29 -3.96
C HIS A 20 7.48 15.55 -3.86
N ILE A 21 6.15 15.42 -3.73
CA ILE A 21 5.25 16.57 -3.57
C ILE A 21 5.12 17.05 -2.11
N GLY A 22 5.91 16.50 -1.18
CA GLY A 22 6.01 16.96 0.21
C GLY A 22 5.15 16.20 1.22
N ILE A 23 4.63 15.01 0.89
CA ILE A 23 3.96 14.15 1.87
C ILE A 23 5.01 13.41 2.71
N GLU A 24 4.90 13.51 4.03
CA GLU A 24 5.81 12.83 4.98
C GLU A 24 5.85 11.30 4.78
N PRO A 25 7.05 10.66 4.74
CA PRO A 25 7.24 9.23 4.48
C PRO A 25 6.53 8.21 5.39
N GLY A 26 5.86 8.66 6.46
CA GLY A 26 5.06 7.82 7.36
C GLY A 26 3.55 7.96 7.18
N ARG A 27 3.07 8.77 6.24
CA ARG A 27 1.63 9.02 6.07
C ARG A 27 0.92 8.00 5.18
N LEU A 28 1.67 7.15 4.48
CA LEU A 28 1.15 6.15 3.57
C LEU A 28 1.58 4.75 3.99
N HIS A 29 0.60 3.88 4.25
CA HIS A 29 0.83 2.48 4.59
C HIS A 29 0.06 1.56 3.64
N PHE A 30 0.74 0.54 3.13
CA PHE A 30 0.13 -0.53 2.35
C PHE A 30 0.31 -1.85 3.09
N SER A 31 -0.75 -2.66 3.11
CA SER A 31 -0.72 -4.01 3.67
C SER A 31 -1.37 -4.97 2.69
N TRP A 32 -0.75 -6.14 2.53
CA TRP A 32 -1.38 -7.25 1.83
C TRP A 32 -2.16 -8.06 2.87
N ILE A 33 -3.48 -7.96 2.84
CA ILE A 33 -4.35 -8.61 3.82
C ILE A 33 -5.01 -9.80 3.14
N SER A 34 -4.85 -10.99 3.73
CA SER A 34 -5.60 -12.17 3.30
C SER A 34 -6.99 -12.20 3.94
N SER A 35 -7.94 -12.90 3.32
CA SER A 35 -9.31 -12.99 3.86
C SER A 35 -9.37 -13.59 5.28
N ALA A 36 -8.40 -14.43 5.65
CA ALA A 36 -8.31 -15.02 6.98
C ALA A 36 -7.89 -14.01 8.07
N GLU A 37 -7.30 -12.87 7.70
CA GLU A 37 -6.84 -11.84 8.63
C GLU A 37 -7.90 -10.78 8.92
N ALA A 38 -9.10 -10.90 8.34
CA ALA A 38 -10.16 -9.91 8.45
C ALA A 38 -10.47 -9.51 9.90
N THR A 39 -10.43 -10.46 10.84
CA THR A 39 -10.67 -10.21 12.29
C THR A 39 -9.68 -9.24 12.93
N LYS A 40 -8.50 -9.00 12.34
CA LYS A 40 -7.55 -7.97 12.81
C LYS A 40 -7.97 -6.54 12.42
N TYR A 41 -8.94 -6.40 11.51
CA TYR A 41 -9.34 -5.14 10.87
C TYR A 41 -10.85 -4.85 10.96
N VAL A 42 -11.61 -5.76 11.58
CA VAL A 42 -13.01 -5.55 11.93
C VAL A 42 -13.03 -4.99 13.34
N ASP A 43 -13.02 -3.66 13.44
CA ASP A 43 -13.63 -2.92 14.54
C ASP A 43 -14.98 -2.37 14.05
#